data_AF-A0A3A0B5S1-F1
#
_entry.id   AF-A0A3A0B5S1-F1
#
_cell.length_a   1.000
_cell.length_b   1.000
_cell.length_c   1.000
_cell.angle_alpha   90.00
_cell.angle_beta   90.00
_cell.angle_gamma   90.00
#
_symmetry.space_group_name_H-M   'P 1'
#
loop_
_entity.id
_entity.type
_entity.pdbx_description
1 polymer ?
#
loop_
_entity_poly.entity_id
_entity_poly.type
_entity_poly.pdbx_seq_one_letter_code
_entity_poly.pdbx_strand_id
1 'polypeptide(L)'
;MLPPPLGEAILLAYLDGETDPSVAGHLACCPHCRSRAAALAGGERLFRALLLRVGCPSPERWRDFYFHFLTDDESAAMLTHVHGCPYCARELLSLHAFLIDPAPVPVVASSARLCGRSHWWVATRLAEPHGGHAAGACCGLCGEQQWVYSAGEFRLGVGSHRDPAQPDRRILVGALFGENTSGWTVRLWHAARLIATTSADQLSTFSFAGLPDGGYELTLDGPGTRIYVPDLTLSFPGS
;
A
#
# COMPACT_ATOMS: atom_id res chain seq x y z
N MET A 1 -13.70 -46.10 -34.50
CA MET A 1 -14.94 -46.09 -33.69
C MET A 1 -14.68 -45.18 -32.50
N LEU A 2 -15.43 -44.08 -32.35
CA LEU A 2 -15.29 -43.24 -31.16
C LEU A 2 -15.96 -43.95 -29.96
N PRO A 3 -15.31 -44.02 -28.79
CA PRO A 3 -15.94 -44.53 -27.58
C PRO A 3 -17.14 -43.64 -27.17
N PRO A 4 -18.16 -44.20 -26.51
CA PRO A 4 -19.34 -43.45 -26.10
C PRO A 4 -18.96 -42.29 -25.17
N PRO A 5 -19.65 -41.13 -25.25
CA PRO A 5 -19.31 -39.97 -24.44
C PRO A 5 -19.48 -40.27 -22.96
N LEU A 6 -18.53 -39.79 -22.15
CA LEU A 6 -18.62 -39.90 -20.69
C LEU A 6 -19.78 -39.06 -20.15
N GLY A 7 -20.43 -39.58 -19.11
CA GLY A 7 -21.42 -38.85 -18.34
C GLY A 7 -20.77 -37.73 -17.52
N GLU A 8 -21.55 -36.70 -17.22
CA GLU A 8 -21.07 -35.51 -16.49
C GLU A 8 -20.59 -35.83 -15.07
N ALA A 9 -21.29 -36.72 -14.36
CA ALA A 9 -20.89 -37.17 -13.01
C ALA A 9 -19.50 -37.81 -12.99
N ILE A 10 -19.14 -38.56 -14.04
CA ILE A 10 -17.82 -39.22 -14.17
C ILE A 10 -16.73 -38.18 -14.44
N LEU A 11 -17.05 -37.14 -15.23
CA LEU A 11 -16.11 -36.04 -15.48
C LEU A 11 -15.87 -35.21 -14.21
N LEU A 12 -16.91 -34.96 -13.41
CA LEU A 12 -16.80 -34.25 -12.13
C LEU A 12 -15.96 -35.04 -11.12
N ALA A 13 -16.24 -36.34 -10.93
CA ALA A 13 -15.45 -37.21 -10.05
C ALA A 13 -13.95 -37.20 -10.44
N TYR A 14 -13.65 -37.26 -11.74
CA TYR A 14 -12.29 -37.15 -12.25
C TYR A 14 -11.64 -35.78 -11.94
N LEU A 15 -12.39 -34.67 -12.04
CA LEU A 15 -11.90 -33.33 -11.71
C LEU A 15 -11.64 -33.15 -10.21
N ASP A 16 -12.40 -33.83 -9.35
CA ASP A 16 -12.21 -33.86 -7.90
C ASP A 16 -11.02 -34.74 -7.45
N GLY A 17 -10.34 -35.40 -8.40
CA GLY A 17 -9.14 -36.18 -8.15
C GLY A 17 -9.37 -37.69 -8.00
N GLU A 18 -10.61 -38.17 -8.21
CA GLU A 18 -10.87 -39.61 -8.30
C GLU A 18 -10.24 -40.14 -9.60
N THR A 19 -9.10 -40.81 -9.43
CA THR A 19 -8.24 -41.19 -10.54
C THR A 19 -8.61 -42.58 -11.06
N ASP A 20 -9.65 -42.64 -11.88
CA ASP A 20 -9.95 -43.82 -12.69
C ASP A 20 -9.09 -43.82 -13.98
N PRO A 21 -8.16 -44.78 -14.15
CA PRO A 21 -7.29 -44.86 -15.33
C PRO A 21 -8.05 -45.07 -16.66
N SER A 22 -9.26 -45.63 -16.62
CA SER A 22 -10.13 -45.77 -17.80
C SER A 22 -10.61 -44.41 -18.32
N VAL A 23 -10.97 -43.51 -17.39
CA VAL A 23 -11.42 -42.14 -17.70
C VAL A 23 -10.26 -41.30 -18.22
N ALA A 24 -9.07 -41.42 -17.63
CA ALA A 24 -7.87 -40.75 -18.11
C ALA A 24 -7.50 -41.19 -19.54
N GLY A 25 -7.56 -42.50 -19.83
CA GLY A 25 -7.35 -43.05 -21.17
C GLY A 25 -8.39 -42.56 -22.19
N HIS A 26 -9.65 -42.46 -21.79
CA HIS A 26 -10.71 -41.91 -22.64
C HIS A 26 -10.49 -40.42 -22.95
N LEU A 27 -10.15 -39.61 -21.94
CA LEU A 27 -9.87 -38.19 -22.12
C LEU A 27 -8.64 -37.95 -23.00
N ALA A 28 -7.65 -38.84 -22.97
CA ALA A 28 -6.50 -38.80 -23.86
C ALA A 28 -6.90 -38.96 -25.34
N CYS A 29 -7.88 -39.82 -25.64
CA CYS A 29 -8.28 -40.18 -27.01
C CYS A 29 -9.49 -39.40 -27.56
N CYS A 30 -10.35 -38.84 -26.70
CA CYS A 30 -11.60 -38.20 -27.11
C CYS A 30 -11.57 -36.67 -26.97
N PRO A 31 -11.47 -35.89 -28.07
CA PRO A 31 -11.42 -34.43 -27.99
C PRO A 31 -12.72 -33.82 -27.45
N HIS A 32 -13.88 -34.42 -27.74
CA HIS A 32 -15.17 -33.93 -27.26
C HIS A 32 -15.30 -33.99 -25.72
N CYS A 33 -14.96 -35.13 -25.12
CA CYS A 33 -14.97 -35.29 -23.67
C CYS A 33 -13.92 -34.39 -22.99
N ARG A 34 -12.78 -34.15 -23.65
CA ARG A 34 -11.75 -33.22 -23.17
C ARG A 34 -12.26 -31.77 -23.12
N SER A 35 -12.94 -31.31 -24.17
CA SER A 35 -13.55 -29.97 -24.19
C SER A 35 -14.65 -29.82 -23.14
N ARG A 36 -15.46 -30.85 -22.91
CA ARG A 36 -16.49 -30.85 -21.85
C ARG A 36 -15.86 -30.81 -20.45
N ALA A 37 -14.84 -31.63 -20.18
CA ALA A 37 -14.10 -31.60 -18.92
C ALA A 37 -13.45 -30.22 -18.66
N ALA A 38 -12.88 -29.61 -19.70
CA ALA A 38 -12.30 -28.27 -19.60
C ALA A 38 -13.34 -27.17 -19.28
N ALA A 39 -14.55 -27.28 -19.84
CA ALA A 39 -15.66 -26.37 -19.55
C ALA A 39 -16.16 -26.51 -18.10
N LEU A 40 -16.34 -27.75 -17.62
CA LEU A 40 -16.73 -28.04 -16.23
C LEU A 40 -15.68 -27.52 -15.25
N ALA A 41 -14.40 -27.80 -15.50
CA ALA A 41 -13.30 -27.28 -14.69
C ALA A 41 -13.23 -25.75 -14.72
N GLY A 42 -13.61 -25.12 -15.84
CA GLY A 42 -13.74 -23.67 -15.95
C GLY A 42 -14.83 -23.12 -15.04
N GLY A 43 -15.99 -23.79 -15.00
CA GLY A 43 -17.10 -23.47 -14.09
C GLY A 43 -16.72 -23.62 -12.61
N GLU A 44 -16.10 -24.74 -12.22
CA GLU A 44 -15.63 -24.96 -10.85
C GLU A 44 -14.62 -23.92 -10.39
N ARG A 45 -13.67 -23.55 -11.25
CA ARG A 45 -12.71 -22.48 -10.94
C ARG A 45 -13.41 -21.14 -10.73
N LEU A 46 -14.43 -20.83 -11.53
CA LEU A 46 -15.22 -19.61 -11.38
C LEU A 46 -16.02 -19.63 -10.07
N PHE A 47 -16.71 -20.72 -9.76
CA PHE A 47 -17.48 -20.85 -8.52
C PHE A 47 -16.57 -20.80 -7.29
N ARG A 48 -15.44 -21.51 -7.31
CA ARG A 48 -14.44 -21.40 -6.24
C ARG A 48 -13.95 -19.97 -6.10
N ALA A 49 -13.62 -19.28 -7.18
CA ALA A 49 -13.17 -17.89 -7.13
C ALA A 49 -14.24 -16.94 -6.56
N LEU A 50 -15.52 -17.16 -6.89
CA LEU A 50 -16.64 -16.36 -6.37
C LEU A 50 -16.93 -16.65 -4.89
N LEU A 51 -16.67 -17.87 -4.42
CA LEU A 51 -16.97 -18.29 -3.04
C LEU A 51 -15.77 -18.19 -2.08
N LEU A 52 -14.53 -18.13 -2.59
CA LEU A 52 -13.28 -18.18 -1.80
C LEU A 52 -13.05 -17.02 -0.84
N ARG A 53 -13.88 -15.96 -0.85
CA ARG A 53 -13.73 -14.78 0.02
C ARG A 53 -15.04 -14.24 0.57
N VAL A 54 -16.15 -14.98 0.47
CA VAL A 54 -17.49 -14.50 0.89
C VAL A 54 -17.54 -14.13 2.38
N GLY A 55 -16.71 -14.75 3.22
CA GLY A 55 -16.55 -14.40 4.63
C GLY A 55 -15.29 -13.62 4.98
N CYS A 56 -14.43 -13.31 4.02
CA CYS A 56 -13.17 -12.61 4.26
C CYS A 56 -13.39 -11.09 4.35
N PRO A 57 -12.66 -10.38 5.22
CA PRO A 57 -12.63 -8.93 5.25
C PRO A 57 -12.22 -8.37 3.89
N SER A 58 -12.80 -7.23 3.52
CA SER A 58 -12.41 -6.55 2.29
C SER A 58 -10.97 -6.00 2.40
N PRO A 59 -10.29 -5.76 1.27
CA PRO A 59 -8.95 -5.17 1.27
C PRO A 59 -8.87 -3.82 1.98
N GLU A 60 -9.94 -3.03 1.96
CA GLU A 60 -10.01 -1.74 2.67
C GLU A 60 -9.99 -1.96 4.18
N ARG A 61 -10.72 -2.98 4.66
CA ARG A 61 -10.74 -3.33 6.09
C ARG A 61 -9.40 -3.88 6.57
N TRP A 62 -8.68 -4.59 5.70
CA TRP A 62 -7.28 -5.00 5.94
C TRP A 62 -6.34 -3.81 6.06
N ARG A 63 -6.43 -2.86 5.14
CA ARG A 63 -5.67 -1.61 5.19
C ARG A 63 -5.95 -0.87 6.49
N ASP A 64 -7.23 -0.75 6.87
CA ASP A 64 -7.63 -0.02 8.07
C ASP A 64 -7.18 -0.74 9.35
N PHE A 65 -7.19 -2.07 9.37
CA PHE A 65 -6.59 -2.88 10.45
C PHE A 65 -5.07 -2.64 10.57
N TYR A 66 -4.37 -2.68 9.44
CA TYR A 66 -2.91 -2.53 9.40
C TYR A 66 -2.44 -1.13 9.85
N PHE A 67 -3.15 -0.08 9.45
CA PHE A 67 -2.84 1.30 9.86
C PHE A 67 -3.50 1.72 11.18
N HIS A 68 -4.05 0.76 11.94
CA HIS A 68 -4.70 1.00 13.24
C HIS A 68 -5.86 2.02 13.18
N PHE A 69 -6.61 2.04 12.07
CA PHE A 69 -7.81 2.86 11.89
C PHE A 69 -9.10 2.20 12.38
N LEU A 70 -9.05 0.91 12.71
CA LEU A 70 -10.17 0.19 13.32
C LEU A 70 -10.25 0.46 14.82
N THR A 71 -11.46 0.47 15.36
CA THR A 71 -11.66 0.45 16.82
C THR A 71 -11.08 -0.82 17.44
N ASP A 72 -10.90 -0.85 18.76
CA ASP A 72 -10.38 -2.02 19.46
C ASP A 72 -11.26 -3.27 19.23
N ASP A 73 -12.58 -3.10 19.23
CA ASP A 73 -13.54 -4.18 18.95
C ASP A 73 -13.44 -4.71 17.52
N GLU A 74 -13.28 -3.81 16.54
CA GLU A 74 -13.12 -4.19 15.14
C GLU A 74 -11.78 -4.86 14.86
N SER A 75 -10.73 -4.42 15.56
CA SER A 75 -9.40 -5.02 15.49
C SER A 75 -9.40 -6.43 16.09
N ALA A 76 -10.07 -6.63 17.23
CA ALA A 76 -10.24 -7.95 17.85
C ALA A 76 -11.04 -8.92 16.95
N ALA A 77 -12.09 -8.43 16.30
CA ALA A 77 -12.84 -9.21 15.31
C ALA A 77 -11.97 -9.61 14.11
N MET A 78 -11.04 -8.74 13.69
CA MET A 78 -10.13 -8.99 12.58
C MET A 78 -9.09 -10.05 12.93
N LEU A 79 -8.48 -9.93 14.11
CA LEU A 79 -7.58 -10.95 14.64
C LEU A 79 -8.27 -12.31 14.79
N THR A 80 -9.50 -12.33 15.30
CA THR A 80 -10.31 -13.55 15.39
C THR A 80 -10.52 -14.19 14.01
N HIS A 81 -10.80 -13.37 12.99
CA HIS A 81 -10.92 -13.85 11.61
C HIS A 81 -9.59 -14.40 11.06
N VAL A 82 -8.45 -13.73 11.29
CA VAL A 82 -7.12 -14.24 10.88
C VAL A 82 -6.86 -15.62 11.45
N HIS A 83 -7.16 -15.81 12.74
CA HIS A 83 -6.95 -17.09 13.41
C HIS A 83 -7.85 -18.20 12.85
N GLY A 84 -9.03 -17.87 12.33
CA GLY A 84 -9.97 -18.82 11.73
C GLY A 84 -9.82 -19.01 10.20
N CYS A 85 -9.12 -18.12 9.50
CA CYS A 85 -9.05 -18.10 8.04
C CYS A 85 -7.61 -18.25 7.52
N PRO A 86 -7.24 -19.41 6.95
CA PRO A 86 -5.87 -19.64 6.48
C PRO A 86 -5.47 -18.74 5.30
N TYR A 87 -6.44 -18.25 4.51
CA TYR A 87 -6.19 -17.35 3.40
C TYR A 87 -5.77 -15.96 3.88
N CYS A 88 -6.52 -15.39 4.81
CA CYS A 88 -6.21 -14.08 5.39
C CYS A 88 -4.91 -14.12 6.22
N ALA A 89 -4.65 -15.22 6.94
CA ALA A 89 -3.37 -15.40 7.63
C ALA A 89 -2.19 -15.37 6.66
N ARG A 90 -2.30 -16.06 5.52
CA ARG A 90 -1.27 -16.05 4.48
C ARG A 90 -1.10 -14.68 3.83
N GLU A 91 -2.20 -13.97 3.55
CA GLU A 91 -2.14 -12.61 3.00
C GLU A 91 -1.45 -11.62 3.96
N LEU A 92 -1.74 -11.73 5.26
CA LEU A 92 -1.11 -10.88 6.27
C LEU A 92 0.40 -11.13 6.36
N LEU A 93 0.83 -12.40 6.29
CA LEU A 93 2.26 -12.76 6.24
C LEU A 93 2.94 -12.24 4.98
N SER A 94 2.29 -12.37 3.80
CA SER A 94 2.81 -11.85 2.54
C SER A 94 2.93 -10.32 2.54
N LEU A 95 1.93 -9.62 3.11
CA LEU A 95 1.96 -8.17 3.27
C LEU A 95 3.11 -7.75 4.19
N HIS A 96 3.26 -8.43 5.33
CA HIS A 96 4.34 -8.16 6.27
C HIS A 96 5.73 -8.37 5.63
N ALA A 97 5.90 -9.44 4.86
CA ALA A 97 7.12 -9.70 4.12
C ALA A 97 7.42 -8.62 3.07
N PHE A 98 6.41 -8.18 2.31
CA PHE A 98 6.56 -7.11 1.31
C PHE A 98 6.97 -5.77 1.93
N LEU A 99 6.46 -5.44 3.12
CA LEU A 99 6.78 -4.18 3.79
C LEU A 99 8.17 -4.19 4.42
N ILE A 100 8.73 -5.37 4.72
CA ILE A 100 10.10 -5.51 5.21
C ILE A 100 11.11 -5.46 4.05
N ASP A 101 10.75 -6.00 2.88
CA ASP A 101 11.59 -6.00 1.68
C ASP A 101 10.76 -5.74 0.41
N PRO A 102 10.57 -4.46 0.02
CA PRO A 102 9.80 -4.11 -1.15
C PRO A 102 10.64 -4.35 -2.41
N ALA A 103 10.68 -5.59 -2.87
CA ALA A 103 11.15 -5.89 -4.22
C ALA A 103 10.31 -5.09 -5.25
N PRO A 104 10.91 -4.62 -6.36
CA PRO A 104 10.22 -3.76 -7.31
C PRO A 104 9.06 -4.49 -7.98
N VAL A 105 7.84 -4.06 -7.71
CA VAL A 105 6.61 -4.64 -8.29
C VAL A 105 6.33 -3.96 -9.63
N PRO A 106 6.19 -4.71 -10.74
CA PRO A 106 5.70 -4.14 -12.00
C PRO A 106 4.21 -3.79 -11.85
N VAL A 107 3.87 -2.53 -12.13
CA VAL A 107 2.52 -1.98 -12.01
C VAL A 107 1.61 -2.61 -13.07
N VAL A 108 0.58 -3.34 -12.63
CA VAL A 108 -0.54 -3.75 -13.49
C VAL A 108 -1.73 -2.85 -13.19
N ALA A 109 -2.08 -2.01 -14.17
CA ALA A 109 -3.22 -1.11 -14.08
C ALA A 109 -4.54 -1.88 -14.22
N SER A 110 -5.39 -1.84 -13.19
CA SER A 110 -6.85 -1.67 -13.35
C SER A 110 -7.58 -1.91 -12.02
N SER A 111 -8.25 -0.88 -11.50
CA SER A 111 -9.72 -0.88 -11.33
C SER A 111 -10.14 0.34 -10.50
N ALA A 112 -10.53 1.41 -11.19
CA ALA A 112 -11.32 2.48 -10.63
C ALA A 112 -12.78 2.03 -10.49
N ARG A 113 -13.37 2.18 -9.28
CA ARG A 113 -14.74 2.69 -9.06
C ARG A 113 -15.04 2.90 -7.56
N LEU A 114 -14.81 4.16 -7.15
CA LEU A 114 -15.45 5.00 -6.13
C LEU A 114 -16.35 4.37 -5.03
N CYS A 115 -15.97 4.62 -3.77
CA CYS A 115 -16.85 5.26 -2.78
C CYS A 115 -15.99 6.00 -1.74
N GLY A 116 -16.11 7.34 -1.67
CA GLY A 116 -15.41 8.19 -0.68
C GLY A 116 -13.89 8.31 -0.83
N ARG A 117 -13.39 8.60 -2.05
CA ARG A 117 -11.94 8.59 -2.37
C ARG A 117 -11.19 9.72 -1.65
N SER A 118 -10.70 9.44 -0.45
CA SER A 118 -9.42 10.04 -0.05
C SER A 118 -8.36 9.47 -0.98
N HIS A 119 -7.80 10.31 -1.86
CA HIS A 119 -6.70 9.90 -2.73
C HIS A 119 -5.45 9.76 -1.87
N TRP A 120 -4.96 8.53 -1.72
CA TRP A 120 -3.68 8.27 -1.05
C TRP A 120 -2.56 8.35 -2.08
N TRP A 121 -1.62 9.23 -1.83
CA TRP A 121 -0.40 9.37 -2.62
C TRP A 121 0.80 9.01 -1.77
N VAL A 122 1.59 8.03 -2.22
CA VAL A 122 2.92 7.81 -1.68
C VAL A 122 3.87 8.76 -2.40
N ALA A 123 4.45 9.68 -1.65
CA ALA A 123 5.30 10.71 -2.20
C ALA A 123 6.61 10.06 -2.66
N THR A 124 6.89 10.15 -3.96
CA THR A 124 8.15 9.66 -4.53
C THR A 124 9.19 10.76 -4.40
N ARG A 125 10.31 10.46 -3.76
CA ARG A 125 11.46 11.36 -3.70
C ARG A 125 12.00 11.56 -5.11
N LEU A 126 11.97 12.80 -5.59
CA LEU A 126 12.65 13.16 -6.83
C LEU A 126 14.16 13.21 -6.52
N ALA A 127 14.98 12.56 -7.36
CA ALA A 127 16.42 12.42 -7.14
C ALA A 127 17.07 13.76 -6.78
N GLU A 128 18.08 13.72 -5.91
CA GLU A 128 18.77 14.93 -5.42
C GLU A 128 19.26 15.79 -6.61
N PRO A 129 19.03 17.12 -6.58
CA PRO A 129 19.74 18.01 -7.47
C PRO A 129 21.22 17.86 -7.13
N HIS A 130 21.97 17.25 -8.06
CA HIS A 130 23.39 17.04 -7.92
C HIS A 130 24.08 18.40 -7.78
N GLY A 131 24.66 18.62 -6.60
CA GLY A 131 25.60 19.72 -6.37
C GLY A 131 24.95 21.09 -6.19
N GLY A 132 25.16 21.65 -4.99
CA GLY A 132 25.29 23.09 -4.79
C GLY A 132 24.06 23.95 -5.12
N HIS A 133 23.34 24.35 -4.07
CA HIS A 133 22.60 25.62 -4.01
C HIS A 133 21.42 25.83 -4.99
N ALA A 134 21.06 24.87 -5.85
CA ALA A 134 20.04 25.09 -6.88
C ALA A 134 18.62 24.53 -6.59
N ALA A 135 18.40 23.77 -5.51
CA ALA A 135 17.05 23.32 -5.12
C ALA A 135 16.22 24.39 -4.37
N GLY A 136 16.89 25.37 -3.74
CA GLY A 136 16.22 26.40 -2.95
C GLY A 136 15.34 27.36 -3.75
N ALA A 137 15.56 27.46 -5.07
CA ALA A 137 14.86 28.43 -5.92
C ALA A 137 13.42 28.04 -6.25
N CYS A 138 13.05 26.76 -6.19
CA CYS A 138 11.68 26.34 -6.52
C CYS A 138 10.70 26.43 -5.35
N CYS A 139 11.18 26.58 -4.11
CA CYS A 139 10.33 26.46 -2.92
C CYS A 139 10.58 27.48 -1.81
N GLY A 140 11.58 28.38 -1.91
CA GLY A 140 11.89 29.36 -0.87
C GLY A 140 12.35 28.77 0.47
N LEU A 141 12.57 27.46 0.52
CA LEU A 141 13.04 26.74 1.71
C LEU A 141 14.55 26.91 1.84
N CYS A 142 15.00 27.30 3.04
CA CYS A 142 16.40 27.33 3.43
C CYS A 142 16.69 26.15 4.36
N GLY A 143 17.68 25.32 4.05
CA GLY A 143 18.05 24.17 4.88
C GLY A 143 19.34 23.50 4.43
N GLU A 144 20.02 22.85 5.38
CA GLU A 144 21.25 22.08 5.16
C GLU A 144 20.97 20.80 4.35
N GLN A 145 19.81 20.18 4.59
CA GLN A 145 19.32 19.06 3.80
C GLN A 145 17.98 19.44 3.20
N GLN A 146 17.78 19.09 1.93
CA GLN A 146 16.59 19.41 1.17
C GLN A 146 16.14 18.21 0.36
N TRP A 147 14.84 17.97 0.40
CA TRP A 147 14.16 16.89 -0.29
C TRP A 147 12.97 17.46 -1.05
N VAL A 148 12.76 16.96 -2.26
CA VAL A 148 11.57 17.28 -3.04
C VAL A 148 10.84 15.98 -3.33
N TYR A 149 9.57 15.93 -2.97
CA TYR A 149 8.70 14.80 -3.20
C TYR A 149 7.59 15.18 -4.17
N SER A 150 7.15 14.21 -4.97
CA SER A 150 5.97 14.34 -5.83
C SER A 150 4.94 13.29 -5.46
N ALA A 151 3.69 13.73 -5.38
CA ALA A 151 2.54 12.95 -4.96
C ALA A 151 1.35 13.30 -5.87
N GLY A 152 1.32 12.73 -7.07
CA GLY A 152 0.35 13.11 -8.09
C GLY A 152 0.56 14.55 -8.57
N GLU A 153 -0.46 15.39 -8.41
CA GLU A 153 -0.40 16.83 -8.73
C GLU A 153 0.28 17.67 -7.64
N PHE A 154 0.47 17.10 -6.45
CA PHE A 154 1.10 17.77 -5.34
C PHE A 154 2.63 17.63 -5.40
N ARG A 155 3.33 18.69 -5.04
CA ARG A 155 4.76 18.65 -4.74
C ARG A 155 4.97 19.08 -3.30
N LEU A 156 5.92 18.44 -2.64
CA LEU A 156 6.29 18.77 -1.27
C LEU A 156 7.79 19.02 -1.25
N GLY A 157 8.17 20.24 -0.90
CA GLY A 157 9.55 20.55 -0.51
C GLY A 157 9.69 20.34 0.99
N VAL A 158 10.71 19.63 1.42
CA VAL A 158 11.06 19.50 2.84
C VAL A 158 12.52 19.85 3.01
N GLY A 159 12.83 20.71 3.97
CA GLY A 159 14.18 21.05 4.35
C GLY A 159 14.38 20.92 5.85
N SER A 160 15.62 20.70 6.27
CA SER A 160 16.00 20.73 7.68
C SER A 160 17.17 21.67 7.94
N HIS A 161 17.14 22.34 9.08
CA HIS A 161 18.27 23.12 9.60
C HIS A 161 18.45 22.85 11.09
N ARG A 162 19.61 23.25 11.64
CA ARG A 162 19.87 23.15 13.08
C ARG A 162 18.97 24.11 13.86
N ASP A 163 18.48 23.65 15.00
CA ASP A 163 17.74 24.50 15.91
C ASP A 163 18.72 25.47 16.62
N PRO A 164 18.59 26.79 16.44
CA PRO A 164 19.48 27.76 17.07
C PRO A 164 19.36 27.77 18.61
N ALA A 165 18.24 27.29 19.17
CA ALA A 165 18.06 27.17 20.61
C ALA A 165 18.63 25.85 21.17
N GLN A 166 18.75 24.81 20.35
CA GLN A 166 19.24 23.48 20.75
C GLN A 166 20.14 22.89 19.64
N PRO A 167 21.47 23.00 19.73
CA PRO A 167 22.38 22.63 18.64
C PRO A 167 22.36 21.13 18.28
N ASP A 168 21.91 20.28 19.20
CA ASP A 168 21.70 18.83 19.02
C ASP A 168 20.29 18.48 18.50
N ARG A 169 19.50 19.49 18.13
CA ARG A 169 18.17 19.33 17.56
C ARG A 169 18.07 20.00 16.20
N ARG A 170 17.07 19.57 15.45
CA ARG A 170 16.79 20.07 14.11
C ARG A 170 15.37 20.62 14.02
N ILE A 171 15.23 21.58 13.13
CA ILE A 171 13.97 22.13 12.70
C ILE A 171 13.70 21.60 11.30
N LEU A 172 12.62 20.85 11.16
CA LEU A 172 12.07 20.42 9.89
C LEU A 172 11.10 21.49 9.40
N VAL A 173 11.27 21.95 8.18
CA VAL A 173 10.36 22.89 7.52
C VAL A 173 9.92 22.27 6.20
N GLY A 174 8.63 22.27 5.92
CA GLY A 174 8.12 21.83 4.64
C GLY A 174 7.14 22.81 4.03
N ALA A 175 7.07 22.80 2.71
CA ALA A 175 6.14 23.60 1.92
C ALA A 175 5.41 22.69 0.93
N LEU A 176 4.08 22.72 0.96
CA LEU A 176 3.21 22.01 0.03
C LEU A 176 2.88 22.92 -1.14
N PHE A 177 2.97 22.35 -2.34
CA PHE A 177 2.60 22.99 -3.58
C PHE A 177 1.47 22.18 -4.21
N GLY A 178 0.34 22.84 -4.41
CA GLY A 178 -0.89 22.25 -4.95
C GLY A 178 -2.09 23.11 -4.56
N GLU A 179 -3.23 22.88 -5.20
CA GLU A 179 -4.45 23.63 -4.91
C GLU A 179 -4.97 23.33 -3.50
N ASN A 180 -5.47 24.36 -2.80
CA ASN A 180 -6.14 24.27 -1.50
C ASN A 180 -5.36 23.47 -0.44
N THR A 181 -4.04 23.68 -0.37
CA THR A 181 -3.14 22.99 0.57
C THR A 181 -3.03 23.67 1.95
N SER A 182 -3.60 24.85 2.11
CA SER A 182 -3.66 25.56 3.39
C SER A 182 -4.62 24.85 4.36
N GLY A 183 -4.26 24.81 5.65
CA GLY A 183 -5.03 24.14 6.69
C GLY A 183 -4.94 22.61 6.69
N TRP A 184 -4.14 22.01 5.79
CA TRP A 184 -3.89 20.57 5.82
C TRP A 184 -3.23 20.16 7.14
N THR A 185 -3.67 19.06 7.73
CA THR A 185 -3.06 18.55 8.96
C THR A 185 -1.79 17.76 8.60
N VAL A 186 -0.66 18.14 9.17
CA VAL A 186 0.63 17.48 8.96
C VAL A 186 1.02 16.76 10.24
N ARG A 187 1.28 15.46 10.13
CA ARG A 187 1.67 14.57 11.23
C ARG A 187 3.07 14.06 10.99
N LEU A 188 3.90 14.14 12.02
CA LEU A 188 5.27 13.64 12.04
C LEU A 188 5.35 12.40 12.92
N TRP A 189 5.83 11.32 12.34
CA TRP A 189 5.99 10.03 12.99
C TRP A 189 7.46 9.65 13.10
N HIS A 190 7.81 8.93 14.16
CA HIS A 190 9.12 8.34 14.36
C HIS A 190 8.93 6.94 14.95
N ALA A 191 9.45 5.91 14.29
CA ALA A 191 9.30 4.50 14.68
C ALA A 191 7.83 4.13 15.01
N ALA A 192 6.91 4.46 14.09
CA ALA A 192 5.46 4.26 14.21
C ALA A 192 4.76 5.01 15.38
N ARG A 193 5.45 5.92 16.07
CA ARG A 193 4.87 6.78 17.10
C ARG A 193 4.67 8.19 16.58
N LEU A 194 3.46 8.74 16.76
CA LEU A 194 3.18 10.14 16.47
C LEU A 194 3.97 11.03 17.44
N ILE A 195 4.90 11.81 16.91
CA ILE A 195 5.75 12.72 17.69
C ILE A 195 5.12 14.11 17.76
N ALA A 196 4.59 14.58 16.63
CA ALA A 196 4.01 15.92 16.54
C ALA A 196 2.91 15.98 15.47
N THR A 197 1.98 16.90 15.67
CA THR A 197 0.95 17.26 14.69
C THR A 197 0.91 18.77 14.58
N THR A 198 0.85 19.28 13.36
CA THR A 198 0.71 20.70 13.05
C THR A 198 -0.24 20.86 11.87
N SER A 199 -0.56 22.08 11.49
CA SER A 199 -1.32 22.39 10.27
C SER A 199 -0.49 23.24 9.33
N ALA A 200 -0.63 23.02 8.02
CA ALA A 200 -0.08 23.91 7.01
C ALA A 200 -0.74 25.30 7.14
N ASP A 201 0.07 26.35 7.16
CA ASP A 201 -0.39 27.72 7.28
C ASP A 201 -1.05 28.23 5.99
N GLN A 202 -1.35 29.53 5.92
CA GLN A 202 -1.93 30.16 4.73
C GLN A 202 -1.00 30.15 3.51
N LEU A 203 0.30 29.95 3.73
CA LEU A 203 1.32 29.81 2.69
C LEU A 203 1.63 28.34 2.42
N SER A 204 0.79 27.41 2.89
CA SER A 204 0.96 25.96 2.76
C SER A 204 2.30 25.46 3.31
N THR A 205 2.83 26.16 4.31
CA THR A 205 4.10 25.86 4.97
C THR A 205 3.84 25.28 6.37
N PHE A 206 4.72 24.40 6.82
CA PHE A 206 4.69 23.82 8.16
C PHE A 206 6.09 23.69 8.74
N SER A 207 6.19 23.64 10.07
CA SER A 207 7.47 23.40 10.74
C SER A 207 7.32 22.55 12.00
N PHE A 208 8.38 21.80 12.32
CA PHE A 208 8.55 21.04 13.55
C PHE A 208 9.94 21.33 14.11
N ALA A 209 10.03 21.75 15.36
CA ALA A 209 11.29 22.04 16.04
C ALA A 209 11.64 20.97 17.08
N GLY A 210 12.89 20.98 17.56
CA GLY A 210 13.32 20.07 18.63
C GLY A 210 13.47 18.60 18.21
N LEU A 211 13.66 18.32 16.92
CA LEU A 211 13.75 16.94 16.42
C LEU A 211 15.17 16.39 16.62
N PRO A 212 15.36 15.21 17.24
CA PRO A 212 16.63 14.52 17.20
C PRO A 212 16.95 14.00 15.79
N ASP A 213 18.17 13.50 15.62
CA ASP A 213 18.52 12.71 14.45
C ASP A 213 17.76 11.37 14.46
N GLY A 214 17.39 10.91 13.26
CA GLY A 214 16.63 9.68 13.10
C GLY A 214 15.83 9.61 11.81
N GLY A 215 15.14 8.49 11.64
CA GLY A 215 14.19 8.26 10.56
C GLY A 215 12.80 8.73 10.95
N TYR A 216 12.17 9.50 10.06
CA TYR A 216 10.87 10.10 10.25
C TYR A 216 9.96 9.80 9.07
N GLU A 217 8.67 9.85 9.33
CA GLU A 217 7.64 9.75 8.29
C GLU A 217 6.68 10.93 8.43
N LEU A 218 6.21 11.46 7.30
CA LEU A 218 5.21 12.52 7.27
C LEU A 218 3.91 12.00 6.69
N THR A 219 2.80 12.36 7.33
CA THR A 219 1.45 12.21 6.77
C THR A 219 0.81 13.58 6.67
N LEU A 220 0.29 13.91 5.49
CA LEU A 220 -0.39 15.16 5.23
C LEU A 220 -1.83 14.87 4.84
N ASP A 221 -2.76 15.48 5.55
CA ASP A 221 -4.19 15.23 5.48
C ASP A 221 -4.92 16.48 5.00
N GLY A 222 -5.51 16.38 3.81
CA GLY A 222 -6.32 17.41 3.20
C GLY A 222 -7.75 16.96 2.90
N PRO A 223 -8.59 17.84 2.36
CA PRO A 223 -9.95 17.52 1.93
C PRO A 223 -9.93 16.45 0.83
N GLY A 224 -10.23 15.20 1.18
CA GLY A 224 -10.28 14.09 0.22
C GLY A 224 -8.92 13.69 -0.35
N THR A 225 -7.81 14.10 0.26
CA THR A 225 -6.46 13.71 -0.17
C THR A 225 -5.58 13.45 1.05
N ARG A 226 -4.76 12.40 0.98
CA ARG A 226 -3.73 12.12 1.97
C ARG A 226 -2.41 11.82 1.27
N ILE A 227 -1.35 12.48 1.70
CA ILE A 227 0.01 12.26 1.20
C ILE A 227 0.82 11.59 2.29
N TYR A 228 1.50 10.50 1.96
CA TYR A 228 2.41 9.79 2.83
C TYR A 228 3.84 9.92 2.30
N VAL A 229 4.76 10.35 3.15
CA VAL A 229 6.18 10.52 2.82
C VAL A 229 6.98 9.57 3.70
N PRO A 230 7.47 8.45 3.14
CA PRO A 230 8.32 7.53 3.88
C PRO A 230 9.77 8.01 3.96
N ASP A 231 10.53 7.41 4.87
CA ASP A 231 12.01 7.41 4.90
C ASP A 231 12.68 8.81 4.94
N LEU A 232 12.08 9.76 5.65
CA LEU A 232 12.70 11.07 5.86
C LEU A 232 13.81 10.95 6.90
N THR A 233 15.06 10.96 6.47
CA THR A 233 16.21 10.80 7.37
C THR A 233 16.77 12.16 7.76
N LEU A 234 16.76 12.49 9.05
CA LEU A 234 17.44 13.65 9.60
C LEU A 234 18.80 13.21 10.16
N SER A 235 19.88 13.77 9.61
CA SER A 235 21.25 13.47 10.04
C SER A 235 22.10 14.73 10.15
N PHE A 236 22.91 14.84 11.19
CA PHE A 236 23.98 15.84 11.24
C PHE A 236 25.06 15.55 10.18
N PRO A 237 25.47 16.54 9.37
CA PRO A 237 26.67 16.39 8.57
C PRO A 237 27.88 16.38 9.51
N GLY A 238 28.49 15.21 9.71
CA GLY A 238 29.76 15.05 10.42
C GLY A 238 29.77 14.13 11.64
N SER A 239 29.31 12.89 11.48
CA SER A 239 29.70 11.75 12.34
C SER A 239 30.30 10.66 11.49
#